data_AF-A0A376UAE1-F1
#
_entry.id   AF-A0A376UAE1-F1
#
_cell.length_a   1.000
_cell.length_b   1.000
_cell.length_c   1.000
_cell.angle_alpha   90.00
_cell.angle_beta   90.00
_cell.angle_gamma   90.00
#
_symmetry.space_group_name_H-M   'P 1'
#
loop_
_entity.id
_entity.type
_entity.pdbx_description
1 polymer ?
#
loop_
_entity_poly.entity_id
_entity_poly.type
_entity_poly.pdbx_seq_one_letter_code
_entity_poly.pdbx_strand_id
1 'polypeptide(L)'
;MFRNGWENNVKSIDALPYVEAGSNARTSDISSGEYAVMPLAPMKESDAPNEELRQAWEYYHTPRAQYPTAPGYATLRSLNQIITYDAYHMAEVYLTQPMQIVAGSQAGSK
;
A
#
# COMPACT_ATOMS: atom_id res chain seq x y z
N MET A 1 -3.09 6.93 0.57
CA MET A 1 -2.05 6.15 -0.14
C MET A 1 -2.59 5.30 -1.29
N PHE A 2 -3.16 4.10 -1.12
CA PHE A 2 -3.56 3.27 -2.27
C PHE A 2 -4.71 3.88 -3.10
N ARG A 3 -5.79 4.36 -2.45
CA ARG A 3 -6.95 4.93 -3.16
C ARG A 3 -6.65 6.25 -3.89
N ASN A 4 -5.89 7.14 -3.26
CA ASN A 4 -5.68 8.51 -3.74
C ASN A 4 -4.23 8.79 -4.16
N GLY A 5 -3.40 7.77 -4.27
CA GLY A 5 -1.96 7.89 -4.55
C GLY A 5 -1.14 8.28 -3.30
N TRP A 6 0.19 8.24 -3.46
CA TRP A 6 1.15 8.64 -2.42
C TRP A 6 1.03 10.12 -2.04
N GLU A 7 0.78 10.96 -3.05
CA GLU A 7 0.67 12.42 -2.91
C GLU A 7 -0.77 12.91 -2.71
N ASN A 8 -1.75 12.00 -2.61
CA ASN A 8 -3.17 12.31 -2.41
C ASN A 8 -3.79 13.19 -3.51
N ASN A 9 -3.32 13.03 -4.75
CA ASN A 9 -3.77 13.81 -5.91
C ASN A 9 -4.61 13.00 -6.91
N VAL A 10 -4.80 11.70 -6.67
CA VAL A 10 -5.66 10.84 -7.51
C VAL A 10 -7.10 10.93 -7.00
N LYS A 11 -8.07 11.11 -7.91
CA LYS A 11 -9.49 11.16 -7.52
C LYS A 11 -9.96 9.78 -7.11
N SER A 12 -10.80 9.70 -6.08
CA SER A 12 -11.28 8.41 -5.57
C SER A 12 -11.98 7.54 -6.63
N ILE A 13 -12.66 8.16 -7.60
CA ILE A 13 -13.32 7.43 -8.69
C ILE A 13 -12.31 6.73 -9.62
N ASP A 14 -11.12 7.28 -9.76
CA ASP A 14 -10.07 6.73 -10.63
C ASP A 14 -9.42 5.48 -10.03
N ALA A 15 -9.75 5.13 -8.77
CA ALA A 15 -9.30 3.90 -8.11
C ALA A 15 -10.19 2.68 -8.40
N LEU A 16 -11.33 2.86 -9.09
CA LEU A 16 -12.24 1.75 -9.42
C LEU A 16 -11.55 0.58 -10.15
N PRO A 17 -10.63 0.80 -11.11
CA PRO A 17 -9.90 -0.30 -11.75
C PRO A 17 -9.11 -1.16 -10.77
N TYR A 18 -8.63 -0.61 -9.64
CA TYR A 18 -7.93 -1.38 -8.61
C TYR A 18 -8.89 -2.26 -7.78
N VAL A 19 -10.14 -1.82 -7.59
CA VAL A 19 -11.20 -2.63 -6.97
C VAL A 19 -11.54 -3.82 -7.87
N GLU A 20 -11.66 -3.59 -9.18
CA GLU A 20 -11.89 -4.65 -10.17
C GLU A 20 -10.70 -5.61 -10.22
N ALA A 21 -9.46 -5.09 -10.27
CA ALA A 21 -8.25 -5.91 -10.28
C ALA A 21 -8.14 -6.83 -9.07
N GLY A 22 -8.37 -6.33 -7.85
CA GLY A 22 -8.36 -7.16 -6.64
C GLY A 22 -9.49 -8.21 -6.63
N SER A 23 -10.67 -7.84 -7.11
CA SER A 23 -11.81 -8.76 -7.21
C SER A 23 -11.56 -9.88 -8.23
N ASN A 24 -10.96 -9.55 -9.37
CA ASN A 24 -10.56 -10.50 -10.41
C ASN A 24 -9.43 -11.41 -9.93
N ALA A 25 -8.44 -10.86 -9.20
CA ALA A 25 -7.36 -11.65 -8.62
C ALA A 25 -7.90 -12.74 -7.69
N ARG A 26 -8.89 -12.45 -6.85
CA ARG A 26 -9.53 -13.46 -6.00
C ARG A 26 -10.14 -14.63 -6.80
N THR A 27 -10.76 -14.35 -7.95
CA THR A 27 -11.31 -15.37 -8.86
C THR A 27 -10.21 -16.14 -9.60
N SER A 28 -9.13 -15.44 -9.97
CA SER A 28 -7.96 -16.07 -10.58
C SER A 28 -7.26 -17.02 -9.60
N ASP A 29 -7.09 -16.62 -8.34
CA ASP A 29 -6.38 -17.40 -7.32
C ASP A 29 -6.97 -18.81 -7.16
N ILE A 30 -8.30 -18.93 -7.14
CA ILE A 30 -8.98 -20.23 -7.03
C ILE A 30 -8.84 -21.05 -8.32
N SER A 31 -8.79 -20.38 -9.48
CA SER A 31 -8.70 -21.06 -10.78
C SER A 31 -7.29 -21.55 -11.08
N SER A 32 -6.26 -20.81 -10.66
CA SER A 32 -4.86 -21.16 -10.86
C SER A 32 -4.26 -22.01 -9.74
N GLY A 33 -4.78 -21.89 -8.51
CA GLY A 33 -4.13 -22.45 -7.32
C GLY A 33 -2.91 -21.66 -6.82
N GLU A 34 -2.64 -20.49 -7.42
CA GLU A 34 -1.53 -19.59 -7.08
C GLU A 34 -2.08 -18.21 -6.67
N TYR A 35 -1.31 -17.47 -5.86
CA TYR A 35 -1.72 -16.12 -5.43
C TYR A 35 -0.99 -15.05 -6.24
N ALA A 36 -1.75 -14.25 -6.99
CA ALA A 36 -1.17 -13.06 -7.62
C ALA A 36 -0.66 -12.09 -6.55
N VAL A 37 0.48 -11.44 -6.80
CA VAL A 37 1.13 -10.51 -5.86
C VAL A 37 1.14 -9.08 -6.39
N MET A 38 1.24 -8.12 -5.49
CA MET A 38 1.44 -6.70 -5.77
C MET A 38 2.52 -6.11 -4.84
N PRO A 39 3.30 -5.13 -5.31
CA PRO A 39 4.31 -4.47 -4.48
C PRO A 39 3.68 -3.69 -3.31
N LEU A 40 4.32 -3.72 -2.13
CA LEU A 40 4.07 -2.79 -1.03
C LEU A 40 5.13 -1.68 -1.03
N ALA A 41 6.40 -2.07 -1.02
CA ALA A 41 7.51 -1.22 -1.46
C ALA A 41 7.81 -1.53 -2.94
N PRO A 42 8.48 -0.62 -3.68
CA PRO A 42 8.95 -0.97 -5.02
C PRO A 42 9.84 -2.22 -4.95
N MET A 43 9.60 -3.19 -5.84
CA MET A 43 10.37 -4.45 -5.85
C MET A 43 11.74 -4.29 -6.52
N LYS A 44 11.93 -3.19 -7.26
CA LYS A 44 13.18 -2.78 -7.88
C LYS A 44 13.41 -1.30 -7.61
N GLU A 45 14.68 -0.90 -7.51
CA GLU A 45 15.05 0.50 -7.30
C GLU A 45 14.49 1.41 -8.41
N SER A 46 14.52 0.94 -9.66
CA SER A 46 14.05 1.68 -10.84
C SER A 46 12.54 1.92 -10.88
N ASP A 47 11.77 1.19 -10.07
CA ASP A 47 10.31 1.32 -10.03
C ASP A 47 9.87 2.45 -9.07
N ALA A 48 10.80 3.04 -8.32
CA ALA A 48 10.53 4.14 -7.41
C ALA A 48 10.39 5.48 -8.16
N PRO A 49 9.22 6.16 -8.08
CA PRO A 49 8.99 7.42 -8.78
C PRO A 49 9.60 8.64 -8.06
N ASN A 50 10.10 8.46 -6.83
CA ASN A 50 10.73 9.51 -6.02
C ASN A 50 11.70 8.90 -5.00
N GLU A 51 12.50 9.75 -4.35
CA GLU A 51 13.53 9.32 -3.39
C GLU A 51 12.94 8.64 -2.15
N GLU A 52 11.76 9.04 -1.68
CA GLU A 52 11.13 8.44 -0.50
C GLU A 52 10.74 6.97 -0.76
N LEU A 53 10.17 6.69 -1.93
CA LEU A 53 9.86 5.33 -2.36
C LEU A 53 11.11 4.52 -2.75
N ARG A 54 12.18 5.18 -3.22
CA ARG A 54 13.49 4.54 -3.41
C ARG A 54 14.06 4.09 -2.06
N GLN A 55 13.93 4.90 -1.02
CA GLN A 55 14.33 4.52 0.34
C GLN A 55 13.45 3.41 0.91
N ALA A 56 12.17 3.33 0.54
CA ALA A 56 11.33 2.18 0.89
C ALA A 56 11.86 0.89 0.24
N TRP A 57 12.21 0.90 -1.05
CA TRP A 57 12.89 -0.23 -1.68
C TRP A 57 14.21 -0.57 -0.96
N GLU A 58 15.04 0.43 -0.67
CA GLU A 58 16.33 0.25 0.00
C GLU A 58 16.15 -0.42 1.36
N TYR A 59 15.12 -0.03 2.11
CA TYR A 59 14.79 -0.59 3.42
C TYR A 59 14.47 -2.10 3.32
N TYR A 60 13.61 -2.51 2.39
CA TYR A 60 13.14 -3.90 2.29
C TYR A 60 14.04 -4.82 1.46
N HIS A 61 14.87 -4.29 0.57
CA HIS A 61 15.59 -5.08 -0.44
C HIS A 61 17.12 -4.89 -0.43
N THR A 62 17.67 -4.26 0.61
CA THR A 62 19.13 -4.15 0.82
C THR A 62 19.51 -4.47 2.28
N PRO A 63 20.80 -4.67 2.60
CA PRO A 63 21.26 -4.87 3.98
C PRO A 63 20.91 -3.76 4.98
N ARG A 64 20.36 -2.62 4.54
CA ARG A 64 19.84 -1.58 5.44
C ARG A 64 18.83 -2.14 6.45
N ALA A 65 17.87 -2.96 6.01
CA ALA A 65 16.89 -3.61 6.88
C ALA A 65 16.22 -4.86 6.29
N GLN A 66 16.69 -5.39 5.16
CA GLN A 66 16.07 -6.57 4.54
C GLN A 66 15.97 -7.75 5.52
N TYR A 67 14.90 -8.52 5.38
CA TYR A 67 14.71 -9.72 6.19
C TYR A 67 13.95 -10.81 5.41
N PRO A 68 14.33 -12.11 5.51
CA PRO A 68 13.75 -13.17 4.67
C PRO A 68 12.23 -13.32 4.76
N THR A 69 11.63 -12.98 5.91
CA THR A 69 10.18 -13.09 6.14
C THR A 69 9.42 -11.80 5.85
N ALA A 70 10.08 -10.75 5.33
CA ALA A 70 9.49 -9.47 4.97
C ALA A 70 9.77 -9.14 3.48
N PRO A 71 9.13 -9.86 2.54
CA PRO A 71 9.53 -9.82 1.13
C PRO A 71 9.07 -8.57 0.35
N GLY A 72 8.39 -7.62 0.98
CA GLY A 72 8.01 -6.35 0.35
C GLY A 72 6.79 -6.37 -0.58
N TYR A 73 6.04 -7.48 -0.63
CA TYR A 73 4.81 -7.61 -1.43
C TYR A 73 3.62 -8.11 -0.61
N ALA A 74 2.41 -7.94 -1.15
CA ALA A 74 1.16 -8.48 -0.64
C ALA A 74 0.41 -9.26 -1.74
N THR A 75 -0.64 -9.99 -1.36
CA THR A 75 -1.52 -10.64 -2.34
C THR A 75 -2.44 -9.63 -3.02
N LEU A 76 -2.52 -9.68 -4.35
CA LEU A 76 -3.31 -8.75 -5.17
C LEU A 76 -4.81 -8.84 -4.85
N ARG A 77 -5.30 -10.01 -4.44
CA ARG A 77 -6.70 -10.21 -3.99
C ARG A 77 -7.14 -9.26 -2.87
N SER A 78 -6.19 -8.72 -2.10
CA SER A 78 -6.47 -7.80 -0.98
C SER A 78 -6.71 -6.36 -1.46
N LEU A 79 -6.36 -6.05 -2.70
CA LEU A 79 -6.39 -4.67 -3.22
C LEU A 79 -7.80 -4.08 -3.22
N ASN A 80 -8.82 -4.87 -3.53
CA ASN A 80 -10.20 -4.38 -3.53
C ASN A 80 -10.65 -3.94 -2.12
N GLN A 81 -10.23 -4.67 -1.08
CA GLN A 81 -10.49 -4.31 0.31
C GLN A 81 -9.69 -3.07 0.72
N ILE A 82 -8.39 -3.02 0.38
CA ILE A 82 -7.50 -1.90 0.70
C ILE A 82 -8.01 -0.58 0.10
N ILE A 83 -8.47 -0.59 -1.16
CA ILE A 83 -8.97 0.62 -1.83
C ILE A 83 -10.23 1.15 -1.14
N THR A 84 -11.09 0.27 -0.63
CA THR A 84 -12.32 0.65 0.08
C THR A 84 -12.16 0.80 1.59
N TYR A 85 -10.96 0.56 2.12
CA TYR A 85 -10.67 0.66 3.54
C TYR A 85 -10.40 2.11 3.95
N ASP A 86 -10.88 2.46 5.14
CA ASP A 86 -10.58 3.72 5.80
C ASP A 86 -10.02 3.42 7.20
N ALA A 87 -8.73 3.73 7.39
CA ALA A 87 -8.02 3.48 8.63
C ALA A 87 -8.51 4.34 9.80
N TYR A 88 -9.21 5.44 9.52
CA TYR A 88 -9.73 6.38 10.50
C TYR A 88 -11.27 6.43 10.50
N HIS A 89 -11.92 5.40 9.95
CA HIS A 89 -13.37 5.32 9.89
C HIS A 89 -13.98 5.48 11.29
N MET A 90 -14.83 6.51 11.45
CA MET A 90 -15.51 6.85 12.70
C MET A 90 -14.57 7.27 13.86
N ALA A 91 -13.35 7.72 13.56
CA ALA A 91 -12.42 8.23 14.58
C ALA A 91 -13.00 9.42 15.36
N GLU A 92 -13.83 10.25 14.71
CA GLU A 92 -14.55 11.37 15.32
C GLU A 92 -15.55 10.94 16.41
N VAL A 93 -15.96 9.67 16.43
CA VAL A 93 -16.85 9.09 17.44
C VAL A 93 -16.07 8.24 18.44
N TYR A 94 -15.17 7.37 17.96
CA TYR A 94 -14.59 6.30 18.77
C TYR A 94 -13.15 6.53 19.23
N LEU A 95 -12.39 7.42 18.59
CA LEU A 95 -10.99 7.68 18.97
C LEU A 95 -10.93 8.84 19.97
N THR A 96 -11.30 8.56 21.22
CA THR A 96 -11.31 9.54 22.32
C THR A 96 -10.10 9.42 23.25
N GLN A 97 -9.27 8.41 23.05
CA GLN A 97 -8.06 8.15 23.83
C GLN A 97 -7.01 9.25 23.57
N PRO A 98 -6.11 9.54 24.53
CA PRO A 98 -4.99 10.45 24.29
C PRO A 98 -4.12 9.96 23.11
N MET A 99 -3.88 10.84 22.13
CA MET A 99 -3.11 10.54 20.93
C MET A 99 -1.91 11.48 20.82
N GLN A 100 -0.72 10.90 20.67
CA GLN A 100 0.50 11.61 20.27
C GLN A 100 0.81 11.26 18.80
N ILE A 101 0.94 12.28 17.96
CA ILE A 101 1.31 12.12 16.55
C ILE A 101 2.74 12.62 16.36
N VAL A 102 3.55 11.88 15.61
CA VAL A 102 4.91 12.27 15.22
C VAL A 102 5.05 12.06 13.71
N ALA A 103 5.46 13.10 13.00
CA ALA A 103 5.72 13.06 11.56
C ALA A 103 6.98 13.86 11.23
N GLY A 104 7.77 13.39 10.26
CA GLY A 104 8.93 14.10 9.76
C GLY A 104 8.52 15.34 8.97
N SER A 105 9.27 16.44 9.09
CA SER A 105 8.97 17.70 8.38
C SER A 105 9.07 17.60 6.86
N GLN A 106 9.63 16.51 6.33
CA GLN A 106 9.86 16.24 4.90
C GLN A 106 9.21 14.94 4.43
N ALA A 107 8.31 14.33 5.21
CA ALA A 107 7.56 13.16 4.75
C ALA A 107 6.71 13.54 3.53
N GLY A 108 6.84 12.80 2.44
CA GLY A 108 6.17 13.10 1.16
C GLY A 108 4.77 12.50 1.05
N SER A 109 4.45 11.52 1.91
CA SER A 109 3.11 10.94 2.03
C SER A 109 2.09 12.01 2.44
N LYS A 110 1.01 12.15 1.67
CA LYS A 110 -0.09 13.10 1.91
C LYS A 110 -1.46 12.41 1.87
#